data_AF-A0A4W6CYI5-F1
#
_entry.id   AF-A0A4W6CYI5-F1
#
_cell.length_a   1.000
_cell.length_b   1.000
_cell.length_c   1.000
_cell.angle_alpha   90.00
_cell.angle_beta   90.00
_cell.angle_gamma   90.00
#
_symmetry.space_group_name_H-M   'P 1'
#
loop_
_entity.id
_entity.type
_entity.pdbx_description
1 polymer ?
#
loop_
_entity_poly.entity_id
_entity_poly.type
_entity_poly.pdbx_seq_one_letter_code
_entity_poly.pdbx_strand_id
1 'polypeptide(L)'
;MLSITHDKTKVTAYCVFTTDESHAALRLHAQVFSKLIRRYKYLEKAFEEEIIKLLLFLKAFSESEQTKLAMLTGILLANSTLPPPIITSLFTESVVKEGISASFAVKMFKAWIAEKDANSVTSSLRKANLDKRLLELFPASKQNVEHFSKYFNEAGLKELSDFLHMQQSRGTRKELQKELQERLSQQCPIREMVVYVKEEMKRNELQEQAVIGLLWTCLMNAVEWNKKEELVTEQALKHLKHYAPLLAVFSTQGQSELVLLLKIQEYCYDNIHFMKSFSKIVVLFYKEVLSSHEEAILKWYKDAHAAKGKSVFLEQMKKFVEWLQNAEEESESEGEEG
;
A
#
# COMPACT_ATOMS: atom_id res chain seq x y z
N MET A 1 0.38 40.77 6.54
CA MET A 1 0.57 39.90 5.34
C MET A 1 -0.60 38.95 5.10
N LEU A 2 -1.30 38.45 6.14
CA LEU A 2 -2.55 37.68 5.99
C LEU A 2 -3.64 38.35 6.85
N SER A 3 -4.32 39.38 6.34
CA SER A 3 -5.39 40.09 7.06
C SER A 3 -6.73 39.84 6.39
N ILE A 4 -7.76 39.50 7.17
CA ILE A 4 -9.13 39.14 6.73
C ILE A 4 -10.08 40.35 6.81
N THR A 5 -9.57 41.56 7.07
CA THR A 5 -10.43 42.72 7.25
C THR A 5 -10.91 43.27 5.90
N HIS A 6 -12.23 43.32 5.67
CA HIS A 6 -12.84 44.09 4.56
C HIS A 6 -12.61 45.60 4.69
N ASP A 7 -12.15 46.05 5.85
CA ASP A 7 -11.65 47.40 6.09
C ASP A 7 -10.28 47.59 5.42
N LYS A 8 -10.28 48.26 4.26
CA LYS A 8 -9.07 48.55 3.47
C LYS A 8 -8.01 49.34 4.24
N THR A 9 -8.37 49.99 5.35
CA THR A 9 -7.42 50.73 6.21
C THR A 9 -6.57 49.82 7.11
N LYS A 10 -6.94 48.54 7.22
CA LYS A 10 -6.26 47.53 8.07
C LYS A 10 -5.52 46.46 7.25
N VAL A 11 -5.42 46.67 5.93
CA VAL A 11 -4.71 45.76 5.01
C VAL A 11 -3.32 46.31 4.73
N THR A 12 -2.29 45.51 5.02
CA THR A 12 -0.90 45.88 4.71
C THR A 12 -0.66 45.84 3.20
N ALA A 13 0.21 46.72 2.67
CA ALA A 13 0.63 46.70 1.25
C ALA A 13 1.19 45.34 0.76
N TYR A 14 1.62 44.48 1.69
CA TYR A 14 2.16 43.14 1.42
C TYR A 14 1.15 42.02 1.74
N CYS A 15 -0.15 42.26 1.56
CA CYS A 15 -1.17 41.24 1.81
C CYS A 15 -1.16 40.17 0.72
N VAL A 16 -1.17 38.89 1.12
CA VAL A 16 -1.25 37.76 0.17
C VAL A 16 -2.57 37.81 -0.61
N PHE A 17 -3.66 38.21 0.04
CA PHE A 17 -4.98 38.22 -0.60
C PHE A 17 -5.13 39.29 -1.69
N THR A 18 -4.29 40.32 -1.68
CA THR A 18 -4.26 41.36 -2.72
C THR A 18 -3.31 41.05 -3.88
N THR A 19 -2.58 39.93 -3.82
CA THR A 19 -1.65 39.52 -4.89
C THR A 19 -2.36 38.77 -6.01
N ASP A 20 -1.68 38.58 -7.13
CA ASP A 20 -2.22 37.79 -8.25
C ASP A 20 -2.43 36.33 -7.83
N GLU A 21 -3.51 35.72 -8.33
CA GLU A 21 -3.80 34.29 -8.14
C GLU A 21 -2.91 33.44 -9.06
N SER A 22 -1.59 33.53 -8.86
CA SER A 22 -0.60 32.79 -9.62
C SER A 22 0.42 32.13 -8.71
N HIS A 23 0.91 30.98 -9.15
CA HIS A 23 1.90 30.21 -8.40
C HIS A 23 3.19 31.01 -8.18
N ALA A 24 3.61 31.80 -9.19
CA ALA A 24 4.79 32.64 -9.12
C ALA A 24 4.65 33.76 -8.06
N ALA A 25 3.52 34.47 -8.03
CA ALA A 25 3.29 35.54 -7.06
C ALA A 25 3.27 34.99 -5.63
N LEU A 26 2.55 33.89 -5.39
CA LEU A 26 2.45 33.28 -4.07
C LEU A 26 3.76 32.66 -3.59
N ARG A 27 4.61 32.15 -4.51
CA ARG A 27 5.96 31.70 -4.19
C ARG A 27 6.82 32.83 -3.63
N LEU A 28 6.71 34.05 -4.15
CA LEU A 28 7.44 35.20 -3.61
C LEU A 28 7.02 35.50 -2.16
N HIS A 29 5.72 35.47 -1.86
CA HIS A 29 5.24 35.62 -0.49
C HIS A 29 5.72 34.49 0.43
N ALA A 30 5.66 33.24 -0.04
CA ALA A 30 6.16 32.09 0.72
C ALA A 30 7.65 32.23 1.06
N GLN A 31 8.47 32.74 0.14
CA GLN A 31 9.89 33.00 0.39
C GLN A 31 10.11 34.04 1.49
N VAL A 32 9.26 35.07 1.59
CA VAL A 32 9.33 36.05 2.67
C VAL A 32 9.07 35.36 4.01
N PHE A 33 8.00 34.58 4.14
CA PHE A 33 7.71 33.83 5.36
C PHE A 33 8.84 32.86 5.72
N SER A 34 9.34 32.09 4.77
CA SER A 34 10.45 31.15 4.97
C SER A 34 11.73 31.86 5.44
N LYS A 35 12.07 33.02 4.86
CA LYS A 35 13.23 33.83 5.30
C LYS A 35 13.04 34.39 6.71
N LEU A 36 11.84 34.88 7.03
CA LEU A 36 11.52 35.41 8.36
C LEU A 36 11.58 34.30 9.43
N ILE A 37 10.96 33.15 9.19
CA ILE A 37 10.95 32.02 10.12
C ILE A 37 12.35 31.45 10.31
N ARG A 38 13.15 31.35 9.24
CA ARG A 38 14.55 30.92 9.34
C ARG A 38 15.40 31.88 10.18
N ARG A 39 15.14 33.20 10.08
CA ARG A 39 15.87 34.22 10.84
C ARG A 39 15.38 34.37 12.28
N TYR A 40 14.07 34.23 12.48
CA TYR A 40 13.38 34.46 13.74
C TYR A 40 12.60 33.19 14.12
N LYS A 41 13.34 32.13 14.47
CA LYS A 41 12.77 30.79 14.72
C LYS A 41 11.68 30.77 15.80
N TYR A 42 11.72 31.70 16.76
CA TYR A 42 10.68 31.85 17.78
C TYR A 42 9.29 32.21 17.20
N LEU A 43 9.22 32.72 15.97
CA LEU A 43 7.95 33.02 15.29
C LEU A 43 7.29 31.77 14.67
N GLU A 44 8.01 30.66 14.53
CA GLU A 44 7.53 29.47 13.83
C GLU A 44 6.21 28.96 14.40
N LYS A 45 6.16 28.76 15.72
CA LYS A 45 4.96 28.25 16.39
C LYS A 45 3.78 29.22 16.26
N ALA A 46 4.02 30.52 16.46
CA ALA A 46 2.99 31.53 16.32
C ALA A 46 2.47 31.59 14.87
N PHE A 47 3.36 31.47 13.88
CA PHE A 47 2.99 31.44 12.47
C PHE A 47 2.13 30.21 12.14
N GLU A 48 2.52 29.03 12.63
CA GLU A 48 1.75 27.79 12.46
C GLU A 48 0.34 27.94 13.06
N GLU A 49 0.24 28.44 14.30
CA GLU A 49 -1.04 28.67 14.98
C GLU A 49 -1.95 29.64 14.21
N GLU A 50 -1.38 30.70 13.63
CA GLU A 50 -2.15 31.63 12.79
C GLU A 50 -2.63 30.95 11.50
N ILE A 51 -1.80 30.17 10.80
CA ILE A 51 -2.25 29.44 9.61
C ILE A 51 -3.34 28.43 9.98
N ILE A 52 -3.22 27.71 11.09
CA ILE A 52 -4.28 26.79 11.58
C ILE A 52 -5.61 27.55 11.73
N LYS A 53 -5.61 28.73 12.36
CA LYS A 53 -6.81 29.55 12.49
C LYS A 53 -7.39 29.92 11.13
N LEU A 54 -6.57 30.36 10.17
CA LEU A 54 -7.06 30.67 8.82
C LEU A 54 -7.73 29.44 8.16
N LEU A 55 -7.15 28.26 8.31
CA LEU A 55 -7.71 27.01 7.77
C LEU A 55 -9.02 26.58 8.45
N LEU A 56 -9.19 26.88 9.74
CA LEU A 56 -10.45 26.59 10.45
C LEU A 56 -11.60 27.53 10.02
N PHE A 57 -11.28 28.74 9.56
CA PHE A 57 -12.25 29.76 9.17
C PHE A 57 -12.35 29.96 7.65
N LEU A 58 -12.06 28.95 6.83
CA LEU A 58 -12.07 29.06 5.36
C LEU A 58 -13.38 29.60 4.77
N LYS A 59 -14.51 29.38 5.44
CA LYS A 59 -15.83 29.90 5.03
C LYS A 59 -15.92 31.42 4.98
N ALA A 60 -15.09 32.11 5.78
CA ALA A 60 -15.08 33.57 5.82
C ALA A 60 -14.37 34.19 4.62
N PHE A 61 -13.68 33.38 3.81
CA PHE A 61 -12.91 33.83 2.65
C PHE A 61 -13.70 33.62 1.37
N SER A 62 -13.52 34.55 0.42
CA SER A 62 -13.96 34.37 -0.96
C SER A 62 -13.24 33.20 -1.63
N GLU A 63 -13.79 32.69 -2.73
CA GLU A 63 -13.18 31.57 -3.46
C GLU A 63 -11.75 31.89 -3.93
N SER A 64 -11.49 33.12 -4.39
CA SER A 64 -10.15 33.55 -4.78
C SER A 64 -9.19 33.58 -3.59
N GLU A 65 -9.63 34.08 -2.43
CA GLU A 65 -8.80 34.09 -1.23
C GLU A 65 -8.50 32.68 -0.72
N GLN A 66 -9.49 31.77 -0.76
CA GLN A 66 -9.29 30.36 -0.46
C GLN A 66 -8.26 29.73 -1.42
N THR A 67 -8.33 30.04 -2.72
CA THR A 67 -7.36 29.54 -3.70
C THR A 67 -5.95 30.05 -3.42
N LYS A 68 -5.79 31.36 -3.16
CA LYS A 68 -4.49 31.94 -2.80
C LYS A 68 -3.92 31.34 -1.52
N LEU A 69 -4.76 31.14 -0.51
CA LEU A 69 -4.35 30.50 0.74
C LEU A 69 -3.95 29.04 0.51
N ALA A 70 -4.72 28.27 -0.25
CA ALA A 70 -4.40 26.88 -0.58
C ALA A 70 -3.05 26.75 -1.28
N MET A 71 -2.82 27.59 -2.30
CA MET A 71 -1.56 27.61 -3.03
C MET A 71 -0.38 28.01 -2.14
N LEU A 72 -0.55 29.06 -1.31
CA LEU A 72 0.48 29.46 -0.34
C LEU A 72 0.80 28.33 0.65
N THR A 73 -0.22 27.70 1.22
CA THR A 73 -0.05 26.57 2.16
C THR A 73 0.67 25.41 1.50
N GLY A 74 0.33 25.07 0.25
CA GLY A 74 1.02 24.04 -0.53
C GLY A 74 2.50 24.34 -0.72
N ILE A 75 2.85 25.58 -1.06
CA ILE A 75 4.25 26.01 -1.22
C ILE A 75 5.02 25.97 0.11
N LEU A 76 4.39 26.39 1.20
CA LEU A 76 5.01 26.40 2.53
C LEU A 76 5.23 24.97 3.06
N LEU A 77 4.30 24.06 2.81
CA LEU A 77 4.44 22.63 3.12
C LEU A 77 5.57 21.99 2.30
N ALA A 78 5.65 22.28 0.99
CA ALA A 78 6.69 21.78 0.11
C ALA A 78 8.10 22.18 0.53
N ASN A 79 8.22 23.35 1.15
CA ASN A 79 9.48 23.89 1.66
C ASN A 79 9.73 23.58 3.15
N SER A 80 8.87 22.78 3.78
CA SER A 80 8.94 22.43 5.22
C SER A 80 8.90 23.65 6.16
N THR A 81 8.33 24.77 5.70
CA THR A 81 8.07 25.96 6.53
C THR A 81 6.82 25.76 7.40
N LEU A 82 5.88 24.96 6.92
CA LEU A 82 4.75 24.46 7.72
C LEU A 82 4.86 22.93 7.85
N PRO A 83 4.49 22.37 9.01
CA PRO A 83 4.47 20.93 9.19
C PRO A 83 3.15 20.33 8.63
N PRO A 84 3.18 19.09 8.07
CA PRO A 84 1.97 18.46 7.51
C PRO A 84 0.73 18.37 8.43
N PRO A 85 0.85 18.20 9.77
CA PRO A 85 -0.31 18.13 10.67
C PRO A 85 -1.31 19.29 10.55
N ILE A 86 -0.90 20.45 10.01
CA ILE A 86 -1.79 21.58 9.75
C ILE A 86 -2.98 21.23 8.84
N ILE A 87 -2.82 20.23 7.97
CA ILE A 87 -3.85 19.70 7.06
C ILE A 87 -5.08 19.20 7.83
N THR A 88 -4.90 18.75 9.08
CA THR A 88 -6.01 18.26 9.90
C THR A 88 -7.09 19.31 10.16
N SER A 89 -6.75 20.60 10.06
CA SER A 89 -7.70 21.71 10.13
C SER A 89 -8.77 21.63 9.05
N LEU A 90 -8.45 21.03 7.90
CA LEU A 90 -9.37 20.82 6.78
C LEU A 90 -10.40 19.72 7.04
N PHE A 91 -10.24 18.91 8.09
CA PHE A 91 -11.17 17.83 8.45
C PHE A 91 -12.33 18.30 9.33
N THR A 92 -12.40 19.62 9.60
CA THR A 92 -13.46 20.19 10.43
C THR A 92 -14.82 20.08 9.72
N GLU A 93 -15.83 19.59 10.43
CA GLU A 93 -17.17 19.31 9.89
C GLU A 93 -17.78 20.51 9.12
N SER A 94 -17.52 21.73 9.59
CA SER A 94 -18.02 22.95 8.97
C SER A 94 -17.54 23.07 7.50
N VAL A 95 -16.24 23.01 7.25
CA VAL A 95 -15.63 23.15 5.91
C VAL A 95 -15.82 21.91 5.05
N VAL A 96 -15.94 20.73 5.68
CA VAL A 96 -16.18 19.46 5.00
C VAL A 96 -17.58 19.39 4.39
N LYS A 97 -18.63 19.79 5.13
CA LYS A 97 -20.01 19.77 4.63
C LYS A 97 -20.22 20.66 3.41
N GLU A 98 -19.50 21.78 3.32
CA GLU A 98 -19.59 22.72 2.20
C GLU A 98 -18.69 22.34 1.01
N GLY A 99 -17.89 21.27 1.12
CA GLY A 99 -16.96 20.85 0.07
C GLY A 99 -15.73 21.75 -0.09
N ILE A 100 -15.55 22.74 0.79
CA ILE A 100 -14.41 23.66 0.80
C ILE A 100 -13.12 22.88 1.09
N SER A 101 -13.15 21.94 2.03
CA SER A 101 -12.01 21.08 2.40
C SER A 101 -11.38 20.39 1.19
N ALA A 102 -12.17 19.70 0.38
CA ALA A 102 -11.71 18.94 -0.78
C ALA A 102 -11.20 19.87 -1.89
N SER A 103 -11.91 20.95 -2.18
CA SER A 103 -11.51 21.97 -3.16
C SER A 103 -10.18 22.64 -2.78
N PHE A 104 -10.04 23.01 -1.50
CA PHE A 104 -8.82 23.58 -0.93
C PHE A 104 -7.66 22.58 -1.02
N ALA A 105 -7.88 21.33 -0.60
CA ALA A 105 -6.86 20.29 -0.63
C ALA A 105 -6.32 20.04 -2.04
N VAL A 106 -7.19 20.01 -3.06
CA VAL A 106 -6.76 19.89 -4.47
C VAL A 106 -5.80 21.01 -4.87
N LYS A 107 -6.16 22.27 -4.59
CA LYS A 107 -5.32 23.44 -4.93
C LYS A 107 -3.99 23.42 -4.16
N MET A 108 -4.05 23.06 -2.88
CA MET A 108 -2.88 22.92 -2.01
C MET A 108 -1.92 21.83 -2.50
N PHE A 109 -2.42 20.64 -2.83
CA PHE A 109 -1.59 19.55 -3.32
C PHE A 109 -1.01 19.84 -4.71
N LYS A 110 -1.77 20.48 -5.61
CA LYS A 110 -1.23 20.96 -6.89
C LYS A 110 -0.07 21.92 -6.69
N ALA A 111 -0.22 22.89 -5.79
CA ALA A 111 0.85 23.83 -5.50
C ALA A 111 2.08 23.13 -4.88
N TRP A 112 1.87 22.16 -3.99
CA TRP A 112 2.97 21.37 -3.43
C TRP A 112 3.70 20.59 -4.53
N ILE A 113 2.97 19.87 -5.39
CA ILE A 113 3.54 19.10 -6.49
C ILE A 113 4.32 20.02 -7.45
N ALA A 114 3.81 21.22 -7.73
CA ALA A 114 4.51 22.19 -8.58
C ALA A 114 5.82 22.72 -7.98
N GLU A 115 5.99 22.70 -6.66
CA GLU A 115 7.26 23.04 -6.00
C GLU A 115 8.25 21.86 -5.96
N LYS A 116 7.73 20.63 -5.95
CA LYS A 116 8.48 19.40 -5.76
C LYS A 116 7.95 18.33 -6.71
N ASP A 117 7.27 17.32 -6.18
CA ASP A 117 6.66 16.21 -6.90
C ASP A 117 5.62 15.51 -6.00
N ALA A 118 4.85 14.57 -6.57
CA ALA A 118 3.86 13.78 -5.82
C ALA A 118 4.48 12.88 -4.74
N ASN A 119 5.72 12.42 -4.91
CA ASN A 119 6.41 11.59 -3.92
C ASN A 119 6.71 12.38 -2.64
N SER A 120 7.03 13.67 -2.76
CA SER A 120 7.25 14.57 -1.64
C SER A 120 5.98 14.75 -0.80
N VAL A 121 4.82 14.80 -1.44
CA VAL A 121 3.51 14.87 -0.78
C VAL A 121 3.24 13.55 -0.06
N THR A 122 3.23 12.42 -0.78
CA THR A 122 2.84 11.13 -0.20
C THR A 122 3.79 10.68 0.90
N SER A 123 5.09 10.95 0.78
CA SER A 123 6.06 10.64 1.84
C SER A 123 5.87 11.50 3.08
N SER A 124 5.55 12.79 2.93
CA SER A 124 5.29 13.69 4.05
C SER A 124 3.99 13.34 4.78
N LEU A 125 2.94 12.97 4.04
CA LEU A 125 1.69 12.49 4.60
C LEU A 125 1.88 11.20 5.42
N ARG A 126 2.63 10.23 4.89
CA ARG A 126 2.98 8.99 5.61
C ARG A 126 3.75 9.28 6.89
N LYS A 127 4.78 10.14 6.84
CA LYS A 127 5.59 10.52 8.02
C LYS A 127 4.74 11.18 9.11
N ALA A 128 3.71 11.92 8.72
CA ALA A 128 2.79 12.58 9.64
C ALA A 128 1.56 11.73 10.02
N ASN A 129 1.46 10.48 9.57
CA ASN A 129 0.29 9.60 9.76
C ASN A 129 -1.04 10.20 9.23
N LEU A 130 -0.97 11.03 8.20
CA LEU A 130 -2.13 11.66 7.55
C LEU A 130 -2.63 10.87 6.34
N ASP A 131 -1.86 9.91 5.86
CA ASP A 131 -2.18 9.03 4.74
C ASP A 131 -3.49 8.25 4.95
N LYS A 132 -3.82 7.91 6.20
CA LYS A 132 -5.07 7.21 6.57
C LYS A 132 -6.28 8.12 6.75
N ARG A 133 -6.06 9.43 6.77
CA ARG A 133 -7.09 10.43 7.11
C ARG A 133 -7.55 11.26 5.91
N LEU A 134 -6.99 11.02 4.73
CA LEU A 134 -7.34 11.78 3.52
C LEU A 134 -8.81 11.69 3.14
N LEU A 135 -9.50 10.61 3.50
CA LEU A 135 -10.95 10.47 3.30
C LEU A 135 -11.75 11.48 4.14
N GLU A 136 -11.20 11.97 5.27
CA GLU A 136 -11.84 12.98 6.12
C GLU A 136 -11.95 14.36 5.45
N LEU A 137 -11.35 14.55 4.27
CA LEU A 137 -11.62 15.71 3.41
C LEU A 137 -13.07 15.73 2.90
N PHE A 138 -13.78 14.61 2.95
CA PHE A 138 -15.13 14.48 2.43
C PHE A 138 -16.16 14.24 3.55
N PRO A 139 -17.43 14.63 3.35
CA PRO A 139 -18.50 14.28 4.29
C PRO A 139 -18.61 12.77 4.50
N ALA A 140 -19.05 12.32 5.68
CA ALA A 140 -19.16 10.90 6.04
C ALA A 140 -19.83 10.03 4.97
N SER A 141 -20.85 10.55 4.29
CA SER A 141 -21.57 9.85 3.20
C SER A 141 -20.72 9.59 1.94
N LYS A 142 -19.52 10.16 1.85
CA LYS A 142 -18.61 10.13 0.69
C LYS A 142 -17.17 9.75 1.07
N GLN A 143 -16.94 9.28 2.29
CA GLN A 143 -15.61 8.85 2.76
C GLN A 143 -15.30 7.44 2.27
N ASN A 144 -15.11 7.30 0.96
CA ASN A 144 -14.67 6.06 0.33
C ASN A 144 -13.63 6.35 -0.75
N VAL A 145 -12.86 5.32 -1.10
CA VAL A 145 -11.71 5.46 -1.99
C VAL A 145 -12.17 5.74 -3.41
N GLU A 146 -13.32 5.21 -3.83
CA GLU A 146 -13.91 5.44 -5.15
C GLU A 146 -14.22 6.92 -5.37
N HIS A 147 -14.88 7.56 -4.38
CA HIS A 147 -15.21 8.97 -4.43
C HIS A 147 -13.96 9.85 -4.41
N PHE A 148 -13.01 9.54 -3.53
CA PHE A 148 -11.73 10.24 -3.46
C PHE A 148 -11.02 10.17 -4.81
N SER A 149 -10.85 8.96 -5.36
CA SER A 149 -10.15 8.73 -6.61
C SER A 149 -10.81 9.44 -7.78
N LYS A 150 -12.15 9.38 -7.88
CA LYS A 150 -12.88 10.13 -8.91
C LYS A 150 -12.60 11.64 -8.81
N TYR A 151 -12.78 12.22 -7.63
CA TYR A 151 -12.62 13.66 -7.41
C TYR A 151 -11.19 14.15 -7.69
N PHE A 152 -10.18 13.43 -7.20
CA PHE A 152 -8.78 13.80 -7.40
C PHE A 152 -8.29 13.52 -8.82
N ASN A 153 -8.80 12.47 -9.50
CA ASN A 153 -8.48 12.21 -10.91
C ASN A 153 -9.06 13.28 -11.83
N GLU A 154 -10.32 13.69 -11.63
CA GLU A 154 -10.94 14.80 -12.38
C GLU A 154 -10.17 16.11 -12.18
N ALA A 155 -9.55 16.28 -11.01
CA ALA A 155 -8.67 17.40 -10.73
C ALA A 155 -7.25 17.26 -11.30
N GLY A 156 -6.87 16.14 -11.91
CA GLY A 156 -5.51 15.90 -12.44
C GLY A 156 -4.47 15.55 -11.37
N LEU A 157 -4.89 14.92 -10.26
CA LEU A 157 -4.04 14.46 -9.15
C LEU A 157 -4.06 12.93 -9.04
N LYS A 158 -3.84 12.23 -10.16
CA LYS A 158 -3.94 10.77 -10.24
C LYS A 158 -2.98 10.06 -9.28
N GLU A 159 -1.79 10.62 -9.08
CA GLU A 159 -0.75 10.07 -8.20
C GLU A 159 -1.22 9.97 -6.75
N LEU A 160 -2.10 10.88 -6.29
CA LEU A 160 -2.68 10.82 -4.95
C LEU A 160 -3.78 9.77 -4.83
N SER A 161 -4.59 9.61 -5.88
CA SER A 161 -5.59 8.54 -5.97
C SER A 161 -4.94 7.16 -5.95
N ASP A 162 -3.92 6.97 -6.79
CA ASP A 162 -3.15 5.71 -6.87
C ASP A 162 -2.47 5.41 -5.54
N PHE A 163 -1.93 6.44 -4.87
CA PHE A 163 -1.37 6.33 -3.53
C PHE A 163 -2.40 5.83 -2.50
N LEU A 164 -3.61 6.40 -2.48
CA LEU A 164 -4.64 6.01 -1.51
C LEU A 164 -5.14 4.58 -1.76
N HIS A 165 -5.35 4.19 -3.02
CA HIS A 165 -5.68 2.80 -3.37
C HIS A 165 -4.60 1.82 -2.91
N MET A 166 -3.32 2.15 -3.16
CA MET A 166 -2.21 1.32 -2.72
C MET A 166 -2.16 1.22 -1.18
N GLN A 167 -2.44 2.30 -0.46
CA GLN A 167 -2.50 2.29 1.01
C GLN A 167 -3.64 1.43 1.53
N GLN A 168 -4.85 1.56 0.98
CA GLN A 168 -6.00 0.75 1.39
C GLN A 168 -5.71 -0.74 1.19
N SER A 169 -5.23 -1.13 0.00
CA SER A 169 -4.88 -2.53 -0.29
C SER A 169 -3.83 -3.09 0.69
N ARG A 170 -2.81 -2.27 1.02
CA ARG A 170 -1.79 -2.65 2.02
C ARG A 170 -2.37 -2.76 3.43
N GLY A 171 -3.26 -1.85 3.81
CA GLY A 171 -3.95 -1.86 5.10
C GLY A 171 -4.79 -3.12 5.27
N THR A 172 -5.65 -3.42 4.30
CA THR A 172 -6.47 -4.65 4.26
C THR A 172 -5.60 -5.89 4.38
N ARG A 173 -4.52 -6.00 3.58
CA ARG A 173 -3.63 -7.17 3.65
C ARG A 173 -2.98 -7.33 5.01
N LYS A 174 -2.61 -6.23 5.66
CA LYS A 174 -1.99 -6.25 6.99
C LYS A 174 -2.99 -6.66 8.09
N GLU A 175 -4.23 -6.20 8.02
CA GLU A 175 -5.26 -6.63 8.97
C GLU A 175 -5.61 -8.11 8.78
N LEU A 176 -5.82 -8.53 7.52
CA LEU A 176 -6.03 -9.94 7.19
C LEU A 176 -4.88 -10.82 7.70
N GLN A 177 -3.62 -10.37 7.55
CA GLN A 177 -2.46 -11.06 8.08
C GLN A 177 -2.57 -11.31 9.59
N LYS A 178 -2.92 -10.25 10.33
CA LYS A 178 -3.00 -10.29 11.79
C LYS A 178 -4.11 -11.23 12.26
N GLU A 179 -5.29 -11.14 11.64
CA GLU A 179 -6.43 -12.01 11.96
C GLU A 179 -6.14 -13.47 11.61
N LEU A 180 -5.45 -13.74 10.49
CA LEU A 180 -5.03 -15.09 10.14
C LEU A 180 -4.02 -15.65 11.13
N GLN A 181 -3.06 -14.84 11.59
CA GLN A 181 -2.11 -15.25 12.63
C GLN A 181 -2.79 -15.56 13.97
N GLU A 182 -3.81 -14.77 14.34
CA GLU A 182 -4.62 -15.02 15.53
C GLU A 182 -5.43 -16.33 15.41
N ARG A 183 -6.06 -16.58 14.26
CA ARG A 183 -6.78 -17.84 14.02
C ARG A 183 -5.85 -19.06 14.03
N LEU A 184 -4.64 -18.92 13.50
CA LEU A 184 -3.61 -19.97 13.54
C LEU A 184 -3.16 -20.27 14.98
N SER A 185 -2.96 -19.25 15.81
CA SER A 185 -2.57 -19.44 17.22
C SER A 185 -3.68 -20.10 18.05
N GLN A 186 -4.94 -19.85 17.68
CA GLN A 186 -6.12 -20.50 18.27
C GLN A 186 -6.38 -21.91 17.74
N GLN A 187 -5.58 -22.41 16.79
CA GLN A 187 -5.76 -23.71 16.13
C GLN A 187 -7.17 -23.88 15.53
N CYS A 188 -7.70 -22.80 14.91
CA CYS A 188 -9.01 -22.86 14.26
C CYS A 188 -9.06 -23.98 13.20
N PRO A 189 -10.20 -24.70 13.06
CA PRO A 189 -10.36 -25.70 12.02
C PRO A 189 -10.13 -25.13 10.61
N ILE A 190 -9.41 -25.87 9.76
CA ILE A 190 -9.08 -25.45 8.39
C ILE A 190 -10.32 -25.06 7.58
N ARG A 191 -11.45 -25.76 7.76
CA ARG A 191 -12.70 -25.44 7.06
C ARG A 191 -13.22 -24.05 7.40
N GLU A 192 -13.12 -23.63 8.66
CA GLU A 192 -13.51 -22.29 9.09
C GLU A 192 -12.56 -21.23 8.55
N MET A 193 -11.26 -21.52 8.53
CA MET A 193 -10.26 -20.65 7.89
C MET A 193 -10.55 -20.45 6.40
N VAL A 194 -10.92 -21.50 5.68
CA VAL A 194 -11.28 -21.42 4.25
C VAL A 194 -12.49 -20.50 4.04
N VAL A 195 -13.55 -20.68 4.84
CA VAL A 195 -14.75 -19.83 4.75
C VAL A 195 -14.38 -18.37 5.00
N TYR A 196 -13.64 -18.13 6.08
CA TYR A 196 -13.18 -16.79 6.44
C TYR A 196 -12.39 -16.10 5.32
N VAL A 197 -11.36 -16.76 4.80
CA VAL A 197 -10.51 -16.17 3.75
C VAL A 197 -11.32 -15.93 2.46
N LYS A 198 -12.27 -16.81 2.11
CA LYS A 198 -13.17 -16.58 0.96
C LYS A 198 -14.07 -15.36 1.15
N GLU A 199 -14.58 -15.13 2.36
CA GLU A 199 -15.36 -13.94 2.68
C GLU A 199 -14.51 -12.66 2.57
N GLU A 200 -13.28 -12.69 3.11
CA GLU A 200 -12.33 -11.57 3.02
C GLU A 200 -11.89 -11.26 1.59
N MET A 201 -11.72 -12.28 0.76
CA MET A 201 -11.43 -12.11 -0.66
C MET A 201 -12.57 -11.39 -1.38
N LYS A 202 -13.82 -11.77 -1.11
CA LYS A 202 -14.99 -11.11 -1.70
C LYS A 202 -15.18 -9.69 -1.17
N ARG A 203 -15.05 -9.51 0.14
CA ARG A 203 -15.27 -8.22 0.82
C ARG A 203 -14.28 -7.15 0.38
N ASN A 204 -13.03 -7.53 0.13
CA ASN A 204 -11.96 -6.58 -0.19
C ASN A 204 -11.36 -6.77 -1.60
N GLU A 205 -12.05 -7.52 -2.47
CA GLU A 205 -11.63 -7.80 -3.85
C GLU A 205 -10.18 -8.32 -3.96
N LEU A 206 -9.78 -9.18 -3.02
CA LEU A 206 -8.42 -9.71 -2.99
C LEU A 206 -8.26 -10.81 -4.03
N GLN A 207 -7.21 -10.69 -4.84
CA GLN A 207 -6.83 -11.70 -5.81
C GLN A 207 -6.18 -12.91 -5.12
N GLU A 208 -6.39 -14.08 -5.70
CA GLU A 208 -5.90 -15.37 -5.19
C GLU A 208 -4.38 -15.38 -4.99
N GLN A 209 -3.61 -14.85 -5.94
CA GLN A 209 -2.16 -14.70 -5.84
C GLN A 209 -1.70 -13.86 -4.64
N ALA A 210 -2.49 -12.87 -4.22
CA ALA A 210 -2.14 -12.08 -3.04
C ALA A 210 -2.44 -12.85 -1.75
N VAL A 211 -3.52 -13.61 -1.74
CA VAL A 211 -3.97 -14.42 -0.60
C VAL A 211 -3.04 -15.61 -0.37
N ILE A 212 -2.64 -16.34 -1.41
CA ILE A 212 -1.75 -17.50 -1.27
C ILE A 212 -0.37 -17.10 -0.71
N GLY A 213 0.18 -15.98 -1.18
CA GLY A 213 1.43 -15.43 -0.65
C GLY A 213 1.32 -14.98 0.82
N LEU A 214 0.15 -14.47 1.21
CA LEU A 214 -0.14 -14.10 2.59
C LEU A 214 -0.30 -15.33 3.49
N LEU A 215 -1.04 -16.35 3.04
CA LEU A 215 -1.22 -17.61 3.75
C LEU A 215 0.12 -18.30 4.00
N TRP A 216 0.96 -18.43 2.97
CA TRP A 216 2.32 -18.96 3.11
C TRP A 216 3.09 -18.22 4.21
N THR A 217 3.07 -16.89 4.17
CA THR A 217 3.77 -16.05 5.15
C THR A 217 3.24 -16.27 6.58
N CYS A 218 1.92 -16.38 6.75
CA CYS A 218 1.31 -16.64 8.05
C CYS A 218 1.68 -18.04 8.57
N LEU A 219 1.58 -19.06 7.73
CA LEU A 219 1.87 -20.45 8.08
C LEU A 219 3.34 -20.65 8.46
N MET A 220 4.27 -20.07 7.70
CA MET A 220 5.69 -20.24 7.96
C MET A 220 6.18 -19.45 9.18
N ASN A 221 5.49 -18.35 9.54
CA ASN A 221 5.81 -17.56 10.73
C ASN A 221 5.11 -18.05 12.00
N ALA A 222 4.13 -18.95 11.88
CA ALA A 222 3.42 -19.51 13.03
C ALA A 222 4.22 -20.58 13.80
N VAL A 223 5.37 -21.00 13.27
CA VAL A 223 6.17 -22.10 13.80
C VAL A 223 7.57 -21.65 14.17
N GLU A 224 8.04 -22.06 15.34
CA GLU A 224 9.46 -21.99 15.68
C GLU A 224 10.18 -23.21 15.10
N TRP A 225 11.09 -22.93 14.17
CA TRP A 225 11.75 -23.95 13.36
C TRP A 225 12.98 -24.53 14.04
N ASN A 226 13.17 -25.84 13.87
CA ASN A 226 14.40 -26.51 14.29
C ASN A 226 15.62 -25.93 13.54
N LYS A 227 16.78 -25.91 14.19
CA LYS A 227 18.05 -25.47 13.58
C LYS A 227 18.84 -26.61 12.93
N LYS A 228 18.45 -27.87 13.19
CA LYS A 228 19.03 -29.03 12.52
C LYS A 228 18.30 -29.28 11.21
N GLU A 229 19.05 -29.36 10.11
CA GLU A 229 18.55 -29.42 8.73
C GLU A 229 17.57 -30.58 8.47
N GLU A 230 17.85 -31.78 8.98
CA GLU A 230 16.97 -32.94 8.80
C GLU A 230 15.67 -32.79 9.60
N LEU A 231 15.78 -32.35 10.86
CA LEU A 231 14.61 -32.18 11.74
C LEU A 231 13.70 -31.05 11.28
N VAL A 232 14.27 -29.95 10.78
CA VAL A 232 13.45 -28.83 10.27
C VAL A 232 12.72 -29.23 9.00
N THR A 233 13.33 -30.07 8.16
CA THR A 233 12.69 -30.57 6.95
C THR A 233 11.47 -31.43 7.30
N GLU A 234 11.61 -32.38 8.22
CA GLU A 234 10.48 -33.23 8.65
C GLU A 234 9.38 -32.42 9.35
N GLN A 235 9.78 -31.48 10.22
CA GLN A 235 8.85 -30.57 10.89
C GLN A 235 8.06 -29.73 9.87
N ALA A 236 8.75 -29.16 8.87
CA ALA A 236 8.14 -28.37 7.82
C ALA A 236 7.15 -29.19 6.98
N LEU A 237 7.54 -30.39 6.55
CA LEU A 237 6.65 -31.25 5.78
C LEU A 237 5.39 -31.64 6.58
N LYS A 238 5.52 -31.93 7.89
CA LYS A 238 4.37 -32.24 8.74
C LYS A 238 3.43 -31.04 8.89
N HIS A 239 3.99 -29.86 9.14
CA HIS A 239 3.22 -28.62 9.27
C HIS A 239 2.51 -28.25 7.97
N LEU A 240 3.25 -28.23 6.85
CA LEU A 240 2.72 -27.88 5.55
C LEU A 240 1.70 -28.91 5.06
N LYS A 241 1.87 -30.20 5.36
CA LYS A 241 0.88 -31.23 5.04
C LYS A 241 -0.43 -31.02 5.81
N HIS A 242 -0.37 -30.60 7.07
CA HIS A 242 -1.57 -30.29 7.83
C HIS A 242 -2.38 -29.16 7.18
N TYR A 243 -1.71 -28.11 6.70
CA TYR A 243 -2.35 -26.95 6.07
C TYR A 243 -2.49 -27.05 4.54
N ALA A 244 -2.09 -28.16 3.91
CA ALA A 244 -2.23 -28.37 2.48
C ALA A 244 -3.68 -28.19 1.99
N PRO A 245 -4.73 -28.69 2.69
CA PRO A 245 -6.12 -28.44 2.28
C PRO A 245 -6.53 -26.96 2.30
N LEU A 246 -5.88 -26.13 3.14
CA LEU A 246 -6.11 -24.69 3.14
C LEU A 246 -5.48 -24.04 1.90
N LEU A 247 -4.21 -24.36 1.64
CA LEU A 247 -3.46 -23.81 0.51
C LEU A 247 -4.07 -24.20 -0.83
N ALA A 248 -4.49 -25.47 -0.98
CA ALA A 248 -5.11 -26.01 -2.19
C ALA A 248 -6.32 -25.19 -2.66
N VAL A 249 -7.13 -24.69 -1.73
CA VAL A 249 -8.32 -23.89 -2.03
C VAL A 249 -7.98 -22.52 -2.63
N PHE A 250 -6.76 -22.03 -2.40
CA PHE A 250 -6.28 -20.72 -2.87
C PHE A 250 -5.08 -20.87 -3.83
N SER A 251 -4.92 -22.05 -4.43
CA SER A 251 -3.92 -22.35 -5.46
C SER A 251 -4.56 -23.15 -6.60
N THR A 252 -5.60 -22.57 -7.18
CA THR A 252 -6.42 -23.11 -8.28
C THR A 252 -6.08 -22.52 -9.64
N GLN A 253 -5.32 -21.41 -9.65
CA GLN A 253 -4.86 -20.74 -10.87
C GLN A 253 -3.35 -20.92 -11.03
N GLY A 254 -2.86 -21.09 -12.26
CA GLY A 254 -1.42 -21.20 -12.53
C GLY A 254 -0.60 -20.01 -12.00
N GLN A 255 -1.18 -18.81 -11.95
CA GLN A 255 -0.51 -17.65 -11.36
C GLN A 255 -0.38 -17.74 -9.83
N SER A 256 -1.40 -18.21 -9.11
CA SER A 256 -1.33 -18.42 -7.66
C SER A 256 -0.36 -19.55 -7.29
N GLU A 257 -0.34 -20.62 -8.08
CA GLU A 257 0.62 -21.73 -7.91
C GLU A 257 2.07 -21.27 -8.11
N LEU A 258 2.32 -20.50 -9.18
CA LEU A 258 3.65 -19.92 -9.43
C LEU A 258 4.08 -18.98 -8.30
N VAL A 259 3.16 -18.15 -7.77
CA VAL A 259 3.46 -17.30 -6.60
C VAL A 259 3.82 -18.14 -5.38
N LEU A 260 3.14 -19.26 -5.14
CA LEU A 260 3.46 -20.16 -4.04
C LEU A 260 4.86 -20.77 -4.22
N LEU A 261 5.21 -21.25 -5.41
CA LEU A 261 6.56 -21.79 -5.71
C LEU A 261 7.65 -20.75 -5.48
N LEU A 262 7.44 -19.51 -5.94
CA LEU A 262 8.35 -18.39 -5.71
C LEU A 262 8.51 -18.09 -4.21
N LYS A 263 7.42 -18.14 -3.44
CA LYS A 263 7.46 -17.92 -1.99
C LYS A 263 8.21 -19.03 -1.25
N ILE A 264 8.07 -20.28 -1.67
CA ILE A 264 8.87 -21.41 -1.15
C ILE A 264 10.36 -21.18 -1.46
N GLN A 265 10.68 -20.82 -2.71
CA GLN A 265 12.06 -20.57 -3.16
C GLN A 265 12.71 -19.45 -2.34
N GLU A 266 12.04 -18.31 -2.21
CA GLU A 266 12.51 -17.16 -1.42
C GLU A 266 12.75 -17.57 0.04
N TYR A 267 11.80 -18.30 0.65
CA TYR A 267 11.90 -18.72 2.04
C TYR A 267 13.05 -19.70 2.27
N CYS A 268 13.19 -20.72 1.42
CA CYS A 268 14.27 -21.70 1.51
C CYS A 268 15.65 -21.08 1.29
N TYR A 269 15.73 -20.00 0.50
CA TYR A 269 16.98 -19.25 0.31
C TYR A 269 17.32 -18.36 1.51
N ASP A 270 16.34 -17.60 1.98
CA ASP A 270 16.52 -16.64 3.09
C ASP A 270 16.75 -17.38 4.43
N ASN A 271 16.34 -18.64 4.54
CA ASN A 271 16.56 -19.50 5.71
C ASN A 271 17.50 -20.67 5.39
N ILE A 272 18.76 -20.55 5.80
CA ILE A 272 19.82 -21.53 5.47
C ILE A 272 19.48 -22.98 5.86
N HIS A 273 18.69 -23.19 6.92
CA HIS A 273 18.30 -24.52 7.38
C HIS A 273 17.29 -25.21 6.45
N PHE A 274 16.64 -24.46 5.57
CA PHE A 274 15.64 -24.94 4.60
C PHE A 274 16.22 -25.16 3.19
N MET A 275 17.51 -24.90 2.98
CA MET A 275 18.13 -24.98 1.66
C MET A 275 17.95 -26.34 0.99
N LYS A 276 18.02 -27.47 1.73
CA LYS A 276 17.74 -28.83 1.20
C LYS A 276 16.28 -29.27 1.35
N SER A 277 15.42 -28.45 1.93
CA SER A 277 14.00 -28.76 2.10
C SER A 277 13.18 -28.38 0.87
N PHE A 278 13.69 -27.49 0.01
CA PHE A 278 12.96 -26.94 -1.13
C PHE A 278 12.30 -28.01 -2.01
N SER A 279 13.08 -28.95 -2.56
CA SER A 279 12.53 -29.99 -3.44
C SER A 279 11.49 -30.86 -2.75
N LYS A 280 11.69 -31.19 -1.47
CA LYS A 280 10.74 -31.99 -0.68
C LYS A 280 9.43 -31.25 -0.46
N ILE A 281 9.47 -29.94 -0.21
CA ILE A 281 8.28 -29.10 -0.07
C ILE A 281 7.53 -29.02 -1.39
N VAL A 282 8.23 -28.80 -2.51
CA VAL A 282 7.61 -28.74 -3.84
C VAL A 282 6.95 -30.07 -4.19
N VAL A 283 7.61 -31.21 -3.94
CA VAL A 283 7.04 -32.55 -4.16
C VAL A 283 5.82 -32.81 -3.28
N LEU A 284 5.80 -32.33 -2.03
CA LEU A 284 4.61 -32.40 -1.18
C LEU A 284 3.44 -31.60 -1.79
N PHE A 285 3.71 -30.38 -2.24
CA PHE A 285 2.67 -29.50 -2.80
C PHE A 285 2.17 -29.95 -4.16
N TYR A 286 3.03 -30.52 -5.00
CA TYR A 286 2.61 -31.20 -6.22
C TYR A 286 1.52 -32.26 -5.95
N LYS A 287 1.65 -33.01 -4.84
CA LYS A 287 0.71 -34.08 -4.48
C LYS A 287 -0.58 -33.58 -3.81
N GLU A 288 -0.49 -32.52 -3.01
CA GLU A 288 -1.53 -32.18 -2.04
C GLU A 288 -2.14 -30.78 -2.24
N VAL A 289 -1.56 -29.91 -3.09
CA VAL A 289 -1.89 -28.48 -3.16
C VAL A 289 -2.12 -27.98 -4.59
N LEU A 290 -1.24 -28.32 -5.53
CA LEU A 290 -1.31 -27.81 -6.89
C LEU A 290 -2.44 -28.51 -7.66
N SER A 291 -3.40 -27.74 -8.16
CA SER A 291 -4.59 -28.23 -8.86
C SER A 291 -4.37 -28.30 -10.38
N SER A 292 -3.57 -27.40 -10.96
CA SER A 292 -3.26 -27.34 -12.39
C SER A 292 -2.07 -28.19 -12.84
N HIS A 293 -1.67 -29.19 -12.05
CA HIS A 293 -0.61 -30.14 -12.42
C HIS A 293 0.73 -29.41 -12.70
N GLU A 294 1.58 -30.04 -13.52
CA GLU A 294 3.03 -29.87 -13.61
C GLU A 294 3.45 -28.52 -14.22
N GLU A 295 2.53 -27.85 -14.93
CA GLU A 295 2.77 -26.62 -15.68
C GLU A 295 3.41 -25.51 -14.84
N ALA A 296 2.93 -25.29 -13.61
CA ALA A 296 3.48 -24.25 -12.75
C ALA A 296 4.93 -24.56 -12.35
N ILE A 297 5.25 -25.84 -12.11
CA ILE A 297 6.59 -26.32 -11.76
C ILE A 297 7.51 -26.24 -12.98
N LEU A 298 7.04 -26.69 -14.15
CA LEU A 298 7.78 -26.64 -15.42
C LEU A 298 8.07 -25.19 -15.82
N LYS A 299 7.09 -24.30 -15.72
CA LYS A 299 7.24 -22.86 -15.98
C LYS A 299 8.22 -22.21 -15.01
N TRP A 300 8.10 -22.50 -13.71
CA TRP A 300 9.06 -22.04 -12.70
C TRP A 300 10.48 -22.51 -13.05
N TYR A 301 10.65 -23.79 -13.39
CA TYR A 301 11.96 -24.37 -13.72
C TYR A 301 12.59 -23.73 -14.96
N LYS A 302 11.80 -23.50 -16.01
CA LYS A 302 12.26 -22.96 -17.29
C LYS A 302 12.70 -21.50 -17.19
N ASP A 303 11.82 -20.60 -16.75
CA ASP A 303 12.08 -19.15 -16.83
C ASP A 303 11.43 -18.30 -15.74
N ALA A 304 10.49 -18.82 -14.95
CA ALA A 304 9.76 -18.02 -13.96
C ALA A 304 10.34 -18.09 -12.53
N HIS A 305 11.50 -18.72 -12.32
CA HIS A 305 12.17 -18.79 -11.02
C HIS A 305 12.84 -17.47 -10.60
N ALA A 306 12.95 -17.25 -9.29
CA ALA A 306 13.69 -16.11 -8.76
C ALA A 306 15.21 -16.27 -8.93
N ALA A 307 15.94 -15.15 -8.94
CA ALA A 307 17.42 -15.19 -8.94
C ALA A 307 18.00 -15.77 -7.63
N LYS A 308 17.25 -15.66 -6.52
CA LYS A 308 17.64 -16.16 -5.20
C LYS A 308 17.77 -17.69 -5.19
N GLY A 309 18.99 -18.20 -5.01
CA GLY A 309 19.25 -19.63 -4.92
C GLY A 309 19.03 -20.41 -6.23
N LYS A 310 18.93 -19.72 -7.38
CA LYS A 310 18.60 -20.29 -8.69
C LYS A 310 19.36 -21.59 -9.01
N SER A 311 20.69 -21.54 -9.01
CA SER A 311 21.51 -22.70 -9.39
C SER A 311 21.28 -23.90 -8.49
N VAL A 312 21.13 -23.67 -7.19
CA VAL A 312 20.92 -24.72 -6.19
C VAL A 312 19.54 -25.35 -6.33
N PHE A 313 18.49 -24.56 -6.49
CA PHE A 313 17.13 -25.08 -6.53
C PHE A 313 16.77 -25.72 -7.87
N LEU A 314 17.30 -25.22 -8.99
CA LEU A 314 17.17 -25.91 -10.28
C LEU A 314 17.86 -27.28 -10.21
N GLU A 315 19.08 -27.36 -9.67
CA GLU A 315 19.76 -28.65 -9.52
C GLU A 315 18.97 -29.63 -8.63
N GLN A 316 18.39 -29.15 -7.52
CA GLN A 316 17.55 -29.98 -6.65
C GLN A 316 16.28 -30.51 -7.32
N MET A 317 15.73 -29.77 -8.29
CA MET A 317 14.49 -30.11 -8.98
C MET A 317 14.70 -30.88 -10.27
N LYS A 318 15.93 -30.93 -10.80
CA LYS A 318 16.25 -31.51 -12.12
C LYS A 318 15.64 -32.90 -12.34
N LYS A 319 15.93 -33.86 -11.45
CA LYS A 319 15.41 -35.24 -11.56
C LYS A 319 13.89 -35.31 -11.49
N PHE A 320 13.28 -34.43 -10.69
CA PHE A 320 11.82 -34.40 -10.56
C PHE A 320 11.19 -33.83 -11.82
N VAL A 321 11.75 -32.75 -12.38
CA VAL A 321 11.28 -32.15 -13.63
C VAL A 321 11.46 -33.10 -14.82
N GLU A 322 12.59 -33.79 -14.92
CA GLU A 322 12.80 -34.83 -15.94
C GLU A 322 11.72 -35.93 -15.83
N TRP A 323 11.34 -36.30 -14.60
CA TRP A 323 10.26 -37.27 -14.38
C TRP A 323 8.88 -36.72 -14.82
N LEU A 324 8.56 -35.46 -14.49
CA LEU A 324 7.32 -34.79 -14.92
C LEU A 324 7.19 -34.80 -16.45
N GLN A 325 8.25 -34.37 -17.14
CA GLN A 325 8.28 -34.31 -18.61
C GLN A 325 8.13 -35.70 -19.27
N ASN A 326 8.80 -36.72 -18.74
CA ASN A 326 8.68 -38.08 -19.29
C ASN A 326 7.30 -38.70 -19.00
N ALA A 327 6.71 -38.42 -17.84
CA ALA A 327 5.37 -38.90 -17.49
C ALA A 327 4.31 -38.30 -18.43
N GLU A 328 4.46 -37.03 -18.81
CA GLU A 328 3.63 -36.35 -19.79
C GLU A 328 3.74 -37.00 -21.19
N GLU A 329 4.96 -37.24 -21.67
CA GLU A 329 5.23 -37.88 -22.98
C GLU A 329 4.64 -39.31 -23.10
N GLU A 330 4.69 -40.11 -22.03
CA GLU A 330 4.10 -41.46 -22.03
C GLU A 330 2.56 -41.39 -22.13
N SER A 331 1.91 -40.48 -21.40
CA SER A 331 0.45 -40.33 -21.42
C SER A 331 -0.13 -39.73 -22.72
N GLU A 332 0.64 -38.93 -23.46
CA GLU A 332 0.21 -38.46 -24.79
C GLU A 332 0.31 -39.57 -25.85
N SER A 333 1.33 -40.43 -25.76
CA SER A 333 1.53 -41.53 -26.71
C SER A 333 0.48 -42.66 -26.62
N GLU A 334 -0.10 -42.91 -25.44
CA GLU A 334 -1.19 -43.88 -25.27
C GLU A 334 -2.55 -43.38 -25.79
N GLY A 335 -2.68 -42.08 -26.09
CA GLY A 335 -3.90 -41.47 -26.62
C GLY A 335 -4.03 -41.49 -28.15
N GLU A 336 -2.94 -41.77 -28.87
CA GLU A 336 -2.92 -41.81 -30.34
C GLU A 336 -3.04 -43.23 -30.94
N GLU A 337 -3.07 -44.28 -30.11
CA GLU A 337 -3.29 -45.67 -30.55
C GLU A 337 -4.71 -46.22 -30.25
N GLY A 338 -5.70 -45.34 -30.03
CA GLY A 338 -7.10 -45.69 -29.71
C GLY A 338 -8.08 -45.60 -30.89
#